data_AF-A0A524IDG2-F1
#
_entry.id   AF-A0A524IDG2-F1
#
_cell.length_a   1.000
_cell.length_b   1.000
_cell.length_c   1.000
_cell.angle_alpha   90.00
_cell.angle_beta   90.00
_cell.angle_gamma   90.00
#
_symmetry.space_group_name_H-M   'P 1'
#
loop_
_entity.id
_entity.type
_entity.pdbx_description
1 polymer ?
#
loop_
_entity_poly.entity_id
_entity_poly.type
_entity_poly.pdbx_seq_one_letter_code
_entity_poly.pdbx_strand_id
1 'polypeptide(L)'
;GRVGGIGFSGHHNGIAIDSIATVLGASFIERHFTLDRAWKGSDHAASLEPSGFSRLTRDIKHLGQAWTFKAKELLPVELPQREKLKFRPR
;
A
#
# COMPACT_ATOMS: atom_id res chain seq x y z
N GLY A 1 -2.19 27.05 12.89
CA GLY A 1 -2.80 25.84 13.48
C GLY A 1 -1.88 24.66 13.28
N ARG A 2 -1.91 23.67 14.18
CA ARG A 2 -1.22 22.38 13.97
C ARG A 2 -2.11 21.48 13.09
N VAL A 3 -1.51 20.82 12.11
CA VAL A 3 -2.19 19.77 11.33
C VAL A 3 -2.23 18.49 12.16
N GLY A 4 -3.40 17.90 12.37
CA GLY A 4 -3.61 16.70 13.19
C GLY A 4 -3.32 15.38 12.46
N GLY A 5 -3.23 15.40 11.14
CA GLY A 5 -2.95 14.23 10.30
C GLY A 5 -3.18 14.55 8.82
N ILE A 6 -2.74 13.64 7.95
CA ILE A 6 -2.97 13.70 6.50
C ILE A 6 -3.79 12.48 6.13
N GLY A 7 -4.86 12.67 5.35
CA GLY A 7 -5.71 11.60 4.83
C GLY A 7 -5.81 11.67 3.31
N PHE A 8 -6.22 10.57 2.70
CA PHE A 8 -6.48 10.46 1.27
C PHE A 8 -7.86 9.85 1.04
N SER A 9 -8.71 10.56 0.28
CA SER A 9 -10.01 10.06 -0.17
C SER A 9 -9.97 9.80 -1.67
N GLY A 10 -10.21 8.54 -2.06
CA GLY A 10 -9.97 8.04 -3.41
C GLY A 10 -11.25 7.73 -4.19
N HIS A 11 -11.31 8.21 -5.44
CA HIS A 11 -12.41 7.96 -6.40
C HIS A 11 -11.94 7.24 -7.68
N HIS A 12 -10.75 6.65 -7.65
CA HIS A 12 -10.13 5.99 -8.81
C HIS A 12 -10.50 4.51 -8.91
N ASN A 13 -10.37 3.95 -10.11
CA ASN A 13 -10.54 2.51 -10.30
C ASN A 13 -9.38 1.72 -9.66
N GLY A 14 -9.70 0.62 -8.97
CA GLY A 14 -8.72 -0.20 -8.28
C GLY A 14 -8.17 0.46 -6.99
N ILE A 15 -7.13 -0.17 -6.41
CA ILE A 15 -6.66 0.11 -5.04
C ILE A 15 -5.18 0.54 -4.95
N ALA A 16 -4.47 0.57 -6.08
CA ALA A 16 -3.01 0.81 -6.08
C ALA A 16 -2.64 2.21 -5.56
N ILE A 17 -3.44 3.23 -5.90
CA ILE A 17 -3.19 4.60 -5.47
C ILE A 17 -3.38 4.74 -3.95
N ASP A 18 -4.32 4.02 -3.35
CA ASP A 18 -4.52 4.00 -1.89
C ASP A 18 -3.30 3.44 -1.15
N SER A 19 -2.72 2.37 -1.69
CA SER A 19 -1.46 1.79 -1.20
C SER A 19 -0.31 2.79 -1.26
N ILE A 20 -0.19 3.54 -2.36
CA ILE A 20 0.85 4.58 -2.51
C ILE A 20 0.61 5.72 -1.51
N ALA A 21 -0.64 6.18 -1.36
CA ALA A 21 -0.98 7.22 -0.40
C ALA A 21 -0.59 6.83 1.03
N THR A 22 -0.83 5.57 1.41
CA THR A 22 -0.42 4.99 2.70
C THR A 22 1.10 5.09 2.89
N VAL A 23 1.87 4.65 1.89
CA VAL A 23 3.35 4.68 1.91
C VAL A 23 3.91 6.11 1.98
N LEU A 24 3.22 7.07 1.36
CA LEU A 24 3.58 8.50 1.38
C LEU A 24 3.20 9.20 2.71
N GLY A 25 2.56 8.49 3.64
CA GLY A 25 2.28 8.99 4.98
C GLY A 25 0.83 9.40 5.24
N ALA A 26 -0.12 9.04 4.36
CA ALA A 26 -1.54 9.18 4.68
C ALA A 26 -1.91 8.25 5.86
N SER A 27 -2.42 8.84 6.93
CA SER A 27 -2.89 8.14 8.13
C SER A 27 -4.31 7.60 7.97
N PHE A 28 -5.07 8.13 7.02
CA PHE A 28 -6.45 7.74 6.74
C PHE A 28 -6.63 7.52 5.25
N ILE A 29 -7.29 6.41 4.88
CA ILE A 29 -7.71 6.11 3.51
C ILE A 29 -9.23 5.99 3.51
N GLU A 30 -9.89 6.76 2.65
CA GLU A 30 -11.34 6.76 2.49
C GLU A 30 -11.71 6.32 1.07
N ARG A 31 -12.67 5.41 0.97
CA ARG A 31 -13.19 4.88 -0.30
C ARG A 31 -14.70 4.71 -0.20
N HIS A 32 -15.39 4.99 -1.29
CA HIS A 32 -16.79 4.61 -1.43
C HIS A 32 -16.90 3.07 -1.45
N PHE A 33 -17.94 2.56 -0.80
CA PHE A 33 -18.20 1.13 -0.65
C PHE A 33 -19.59 0.80 -1.18
N THR A 34 -19.71 -0.33 -1.88
CA THR A 34 -21.00 -0.82 -2.34
C THR A 34 -21.05 -2.35 -2.29
N LEU A 35 -22.26 -2.92 -2.29
CA LEU A 35 -22.44 -4.37 -2.41
C LEU A 35 -22.42 -4.83 -3.88
N ASP A 36 -22.79 -3.94 -4.80
CA ASP A 36 -22.86 -4.21 -6.24
C ASP A 36 -22.71 -2.89 -7.02
N ARG A 37 -21.71 -2.82 -7.91
CA ARG A 37 -21.42 -1.63 -8.73
C ARG A 37 -22.45 -1.40 -9.84
N ALA A 38 -23.28 -2.40 -10.17
CA ALA A 38 -24.31 -2.30 -11.19
C ALA A 38 -25.60 -1.61 -10.69
N TRP A 39 -25.71 -1.32 -9.39
CA TRP A 39 -26.86 -0.61 -8.84
C TRP A 39 -26.96 0.82 -9.36
N LYS A 40 -28.20 1.34 -9.38
CA LYS A 40 -28.49 2.67 -9.91
C LYS A 40 -27.81 3.75 -9.05
N GLY A 41 -26.94 4.53 -9.68
CA GLY A 41 -26.28 5.69 -9.09
C GLY A 41 -24.80 5.71 -9.45
N SER A 42 -24.28 6.90 -9.77
CA SER A 42 -22.86 7.06 -10.16
C SER A 42 -21.89 6.59 -9.07
N ASP A 43 -22.27 6.74 -7.81
CA ASP A 43 -21.43 6.38 -6.66
C ASP A 43 -21.26 4.87 -6.56
N HIS A 44 -22.27 4.07 -6.92
CA HIS A 44 -22.14 2.62 -6.98
C HIS A 44 -21.06 2.21 -7.99
N ALA A 45 -21.08 2.81 -9.19
CA ALA A 45 -20.09 2.50 -10.22
C ALA A 45 -18.65 2.87 -9.81
N ALA A 46 -18.45 3.93 -9.02
CA ALA A 46 -17.14 4.37 -8.54
C ALA A 46 -16.66 3.67 -7.24
N SER A 47 -17.53 2.92 -6.58
CA SER A 47 -17.26 2.27 -5.29
C SER A 47 -16.41 1.01 -5.39
N LEU A 48 -15.80 0.63 -4.27
CA LEU A 48 -15.26 -0.71 -4.06
C LEU A 48 -16.35 -1.66 -3.56
N GLU A 49 -16.35 -2.87 -4.11
CA GLU A 49 -17.10 -4.01 -3.58
C GLU A 49 -16.38 -4.68 -2.42
N PRO A 50 -17.04 -5.61 -1.66
CA PRO A 50 -16.42 -6.30 -0.54
C PRO A 50 -15.06 -6.92 -0.85
N SER A 51 -14.91 -7.52 -2.03
CA SER A 51 -13.65 -8.12 -2.46
C SER A 51 -12.54 -7.07 -2.68
N GLY A 52 -12.88 -5.91 -3.22
CA GLY A 52 -11.95 -4.80 -3.45
C GLY A 52 -11.51 -4.17 -2.14
N PHE A 53 -12.44 -3.95 -1.22
CA PHE A 53 -12.15 -3.39 0.10
C PHE A 53 -11.32 -4.35 0.97
N SER A 54 -11.59 -5.66 0.90
CA SER A 54 -10.78 -6.68 1.58
C SER A 54 -9.35 -6.72 1.04
N ARG A 55 -9.16 -6.61 -0.29
CA ARG A 55 -7.82 -6.50 -0.88
C ARG A 55 -7.09 -5.24 -0.43
N LEU A 56 -7.78 -4.10 -0.41
CA LEU A 56 -7.22 -2.82 0.05
C LEU A 56 -6.71 -2.92 1.50
N THR A 57 -7.56 -3.40 2.42
CA THR A 57 -7.20 -3.54 3.84
C THR A 57 -6.05 -4.53 4.06
N ARG A 58 -6.05 -5.66 3.34
CA ARG A 58 -4.93 -6.62 3.34
C ARG A 58 -3.63 -5.96 2.89
N ASP A 59 -3.66 -5.23 1.78
CA ASP A 59 -2.46 -4.66 1.18
C ASP A 59 -1.89 -3.54 2.08
N ILE A 60 -2.74 -2.68 2.65
CA ILE A 60 -2.33 -1.68 3.66
C ILE A 60 -1.65 -2.36 4.86
N LYS A 61 -2.19 -3.48 5.35
CA LYS A 61 -1.58 -4.23 6.46
C LYS A 61 -0.21 -4.79 6.09
N HIS A 62 -0.07 -5.38 4.91
CA HIS A 62 1.21 -5.90 4.43
C HIS A 62 2.22 -4.77 4.22
N LEU A 63 1.79 -3.63 3.71
CA LEU A 63 2.63 -2.44 3.57
C LEU A 63 3.12 -1.95 4.93
N GLY A 64 2.26 -1.89 5.95
CA GLY A 64 2.69 -1.53 7.31
C GLY A 64 3.76 -2.47 7.89
N GLN A 65 3.80 -3.73 7.47
CA GLN A 65 4.82 -4.70 7.88
C GLN A 65 6.11 -4.59 7.05
N ALA A 66 5.98 -4.30 5.76
CA ALA A 66 7.10 -4.28 4.81
C ALA A 66 7.79 -2.90 4.69
N TRP A 67 7.04 -1.81 4.95
CA TRP A 67 7.50 -0.43 4.79
C TRP A 67 8.30 0.04 6.00
N THR A 68 9.50 -0.52 6.12
CA THR A 68 10.45 -0.22 7.19
C THR A 68 11.85 -0.15 6.60
N PHE A 69 12.67 0.75 7.14
CA PHE A 69 14.07 0.85 6.74
C PHE A 69 14.85 -0.36 7.24
N LYS A 70 15.75 -0.88 6.40
CA LYS A 70 16.70 -1.90 6.86
C LYS A 70 17.54 -1.33 7.99
N ALA A 71 17.67 -2.09 9.08
CA ALA A 71 18.53 -1.71 10.21
C ALA A 71 20.03 -1.72 9.85
N LYS A 72 20.41 -2.46 8.80
CA LYS A 72 21.76 -2.56 8.27
C LYS A 72 21.69 -2.57 6.75
N GLU A 73 22.73 -2.07 6.10
CA GLU A 73 22.83 -2.06 4.63
C GLU A 73 22.73 -3.49 4.05
N LEU A 74 23.36 -4.46 4.72
CA LEU A 74 23.33 -5.88 4.38
C LEU A 74 22.69 -6.68 5.50
N LEU A 75 21.67 -7.46 5.15
CA LEU A 75 21.05 -8.43 6.03
C LEU A 75 21.91 -9.72 6.07
N PRO A 76 21.88 -10.49 7.17
CA PRO A 76 22.62 -11.74 7.27
C PRO A 76 22.36 -12.72 6.12
N VAL A 77 21.11 -12.77 5.62
CA VAL A 77 20.72 -13.61 4.47
C VAL A 77 21.32 -13.15 3.14
N GLU A 78 21.71 -11.88 3.03
CA GLU A 78 22.30 -11.30 1.81
C GLU A 78 23.83 -11.55 1.73
N LEU A 79 24.49 -11.84 2.86
CA LEU A 79 25.95 -12.00 2.94
C LEU A 79 26.49 -13.16 2.07
N PRO A 80 25.91 -14.38 2.08
CA PRO A 80 26.44 -15.49 1.28
C PRO A 80 26.40 -15.21 -0.22
N GLN A 81 25.32 -14.58 -0.71
CA GLN A 81 25.18 -14.22 -2.12
C GLN A 81 26.15 -13.10 -2.51
N ARG A 82 26.31 -12.09 -1.64
CA ARG A 82 27.28 -11.02 -1.87
C ARG A 82 28.70 -11.57 -1.97
N GLU A 83 29.13 -12.45 -1.07
CA GLU A 83 30.47 -13.03 -1.11
C GLU A 83 30.71 -13.88 -2.36
N LYS A 84 29.69 -14.62 -2.83
CA LYS A 84 29.75 -15.41 -4.06
C LYS A 84 29.88 -14.55 -5.32
N LEU A 85 29.19 -13.41 -5.36
CA LEU A 85 29.06 -12.57 -6.56
C LEU A 85 30.05 -11.39 -6.58
N LYS A 86 30.76 -11.12 -5.48
CA LYS A 86 31.73 -10.03 -5.40
C LYS A 86 32.99 -10.40 -6.19
N PHE A 87 33.29 -9.61 -7.22
CA PHE A 87 34.56 -9.73 -7.95
C PHE A 87 35.74 -9.57 -6.98
N ARG A 88 36.71 -10.48 -7.07
CA ARG A 88 37.98 -10.39 -6.36
C ARG A 88 39.11 -10.41 -7.41
N PRO A 89 39.95 -9.37 -7.48
CA PRO A 89 41.12 -9.41 -8.36
C PRO A 89 42.01 -10.58 -7.96
N ARG A 90 42.63 -11.22 -8.97
CA ARG A 90 43.60 -12.30 -8.77
C ARG A 90 44.90 -11.77 -8.21
#